data_AF-A0A821PLC3-F1
#
_entry.id   AF-A0A821PLC3-F1
#
_cell.length_a   1.000
_cell.length_b   1.000
_cell.length_c   1.000
_cell.angle_alpha   90.00
_cell.angle_beta   90.00
_cell.angle_gamma   90.00
#
_symmetry.space_group_name_H-M   'P 1'
#
loop_
_entity.id
_entity.type
_entity.pdbx_description
1 polymer ?
#
loop_
_entity_poly.entity_id
_entity_poly.type
_entity_poly.pdbx_seq_one_letter_code
_entity_poly.pdbx_strand_id
1 'polypeptide(L)'
;EQQPNTIPLYRYGAGSYSHFYTTNWAEIGTNAPGTVVNGWTMEGILGYVYGTKQPDTCPLYRYWKPGQHFYTVDPCEIGVVKPGSIGSHGFKSEGMVAYVLTTFKCETIACQ
;
A
#
# COMPACT_ATOMS: atom_id res chain seq x y z
N GLU A 1 -3.45 -13.84 -16.06
CA GLU A 1 -2.02 -14.16 -15.90
C GLU A 1 -1.28 -12.94 -15.37
N GLN A 2 -0.18 -13.12 -14.64
CA GLN A 2 0.65 -12.02 -14.16
C GLN A 2 1.19 -11.21 -15.34
N GLN A 3 1.10 -9.88 -15.27
CA GLN A 3 1.68 -9.01 -16.30
C GLN A 3 3.20 -8.92 -16.14
N PRO A 4 3.98 -8.77 -17.23
CA PRO A 4 5.42 -8.54 -17.14
C PRO A 4 5.77 -7.36 -16.21
N ASN A 5 6.90 -7.43 -15.52
CA ASN A 5 7.41 -6.37 -14.63
C ASN A 5 6.51 -6.03 -13.44
N THR A 6 5.57 -6.93 -13.09
CA THR A 6 4.80 -6.81 -11.85
C THR A 6 5.40 -7.66 -10.74
N ILE A 7 5.23 -7.22 -9.50
CA ILE A 7 5.70 -7.86 -8.27
C ILE A 7 4.48 -8.18 -7.39
N PRO A 8 4.58 -9.19 -6.50
CA PRO A 8 3.45 -9.56 -5.64
C PRO A 8 3.08 -8.43 -4.67
N LEU A 9 1.77 -8.21 -4.51
CA LEU A 9 1.19 -7.48 -3.40
C LEU A 9 0.67 -8.50 -2.39
N TYR A 10 1.34 -8.57 -1.24
CA TYR A 10 0.97 -9.45 -0.15
C TYR A 10 -0.16 -8.84 0.67
N ARG A 11 -1.08 -9.69 1.14
CA ARG A 11 -2.15 -9.32 2.09
C ARG A 11 -1.94 -10.05 3.40
N TYR A 12 -1.97 -9.28 4.48
CA TYR A 12 -1.99 -9.79 5.84
C TYR A 12 -3.27 -9.36 6.54
N GLY A 13 -3.84 -10.23 7.36
CA GLY A 13 -5.03 -9.95 8.17
C GLY A 13 -4.69 -9.93 9.65
N ALA A 14 -5.34 -9.05 10.42
CA ALA A 14 -5.31 -9.06 11.88
C ALA A 14 -6.73 -8.82 12.44
N GLY A 15 -7.20 -9.72 13.31
CA GLY A 15 -8.57 -9.69 13.81
C GLY A 15 -9.61 -9.74 12.68
N SER A 16 -10.78 -9.12 12.88
CA SER A 16 -11.91 -9.23 11.95
C SER A 16 -11.93 -8.19 10.82
N TYR A 17 -11.15 -7.11 10.90
CA TYR A 17 -11.30 -5.97 9.97
C TYR A 17 -9.99 -5.24 9.60
N SER A 18 -8.82 -5.69 10.09
CA SER A 18 -7.56 -5.01 9.77
C SER A 18 -6.82 -5.77 8.69
N HIS A 19 -6.48 -5.06 7.61
CA HIS A 19 -5.61 -5.57 6.56
C HIS A 19 -4.36 -4.71 6.42
N PHE A 20 -3.26 -5.37 6.07
CA PHE A 20 -2.00 -4.75 5.71
C PHE A 20 -1.59 -5.24 4.32
N TYR A 21 -1.25 -4.30 3.45
CA TYR A 21 -0.83 -4.58 2.08
C TYR A 21 0.59 -4.06 1.87
N THR A 22 1.45 -4.92 1.33
CA THR A 22 2.85 -4.57 1.07
C THR A 22 3.42 -5.37 -0.08
N THR A 23 4.39 -4.80 -0.78
CA THR A 23 5.25 -5.49 -1.75
C THR A 23 6.51 -6.05 -1.10
N ASN A 24 6.79 -5.68 0.15
CA ASN A 24 7.93 -6.15 0.93
C ASN A 24 7.47 -7.01 2.10
N TRP A 25 7.49 -8.33 1.91
CA TRP A 25 7.09 -9.28 2.96
C TRP A 25 7.93 -9.16 4.25
N ALA A 26 9.14 -8.59 4.18
CA ALA A 26 10.01 -8.40 5.33
C ALA A 26 9.47 -7.35 6.32
N GLU A 27 8.50 -6.51 5.92
CA GLU A 27 7.81 -5.59 6.84
C GLU A 27 7.05 -6.33 7.94
N ILE A 28 6.52 -7.53 7.63
CA ILE A 28 5.86 -8.40 8.61
C ILE A 28 6.79 -9.52 9.07
N GLY A 29 7.62 -10.06 8.17
CA GLY A 29 8.58 -11.12 8.48
C GLY A 29 8.15 -12.52 8.05
N THR A 30 7.12 -12.64 7.21
CA THR A 30 6.74 -13.92 6.58
C THR A 30 6.03 -13.70 5.24
N ASN A 31 6.24 -14.60 4.28
CA ASN A 31 5.45 -14.69 3.05
C ASN A 31 4.72 -16.05 2.92
N ALA A 32 4.77 -16.89 3.95
CA ALA A 32 4.18 -18.23 3.96
C ALA A 32 2.70 -18.16 4.42
N PRO A 33 1.72 -18.49 3.56
CA PRO A 33 0.30 -18.43 3.91
C PRO A 33 -0.04 -19.22 5.18
N GLY A 34 -0.91 -18.65 6.03
CA GLY A 34 -1.30 -19.20 7.32
C GLY A 34 -0.32 -18.94 8.47
N THR A 35 0.87 -18.39 8.19
CA THR A 35 1.83 -18.02 9.23
C THR A 35 1.39 -16.73 9.93
N VAL A 36 1.52 -16.69 11.25
CA VAL A 36 1.22 -15.50 12.06
C VAL A 36 2.52 -14.91 12.61
N VAL A 37 2.77 -13.64 12.34
CA VAL A 37 3.89 -12.88 12.92
C VAL A 37 3.35 -11.56 13.48
N ASN A 38 3.64 -11.28 14.75
CA ASN A 38 3.20 -10.05 15.44
C ASN A 38 1.67 -9.78 15.32
N GLY A 39 0.86 -10.84 15.33
CA GLY A 39 -0.60 -10.74 15.19
C GLY A 39 -1.13 -10.58 13.76
N TRP A 40 -0.23 -10.55 12.76
CA TRP A 40 -0.58 -10.52 11.34
C TRP A 40 -0.50 -11.92 10.74
N THR A 41 -1.64 -12.41 10.26
CA THR A 41 -1.73 -13.66 9.50
C THR A 41 -1.44 -13.39 8.04
N MET A 42 -0.47 -14.08 7.46
CA MET A 42 -0.21 -14.04 6.02
C MET A 42 -1.35 -14.74 5.28
N GLU A 43 -2.15 -13.99 4.54
CA GLU A 43 -3.29 -14.54 3.79
C GLU A 43 -2.92 -14.93 2.36
N GLY A 44 -1.77 -14.45 1.86
CA GLY A 44 -1.24 -14.80 0.55
C GLY A 44 -0.98 -13.58 -0.35
N ILE A 45 -0.76 -13.87 -1.63
CA ILE A 45 -0.62 -12.86 -2.68
C ILE A 45 -2.03 -12.43 -3.08
N LEU A 46 -2.37 -11.16 -2.83
CA LEU A 46 -3.65 -10.57 -3.25
C LEU A 46 -3.70 -10.36 -4.76
N GLY A 47 -2.56 -9.99 -5.34
CA GLY A 47 -2.41 -9.68 -6.76
C GLY A 47 -0.99 -9.25 -7.08
N TYR A 48 -0.82 -8.69 -8.26
CA TYR A 48 0.47 -8.20 -8.74
C TYR A 48 0.37 -6.73 -9.13
N VAL A 49 1.37 -5.94 -8.75
CA VAL A 49 1.43 -4.48 -8.91
C VAL A 49 2.75 -4.09 -9.54
N TYR A 50 2.86 -2.88 -10.09
CA TYR A 50 4.12 -2.42 -10.69
C TYR A 50 5.04 -1.87 -9.60
N GLY A 51 6.28 -2.35 -9.54
CA GLY A 51 7.29 -1.82 -8.60
C GLY A 51 7.87 -0.47 -9.03
N THR A 52 7.72 -0.12 -10.31
CA THR A 52 8.22 1.11 -10.93
C THR A 52 7.13 1.77 -11.76
N LYS A 53 7.22 3.09 -11.99
CA LYS A 53 6.24 3.82 -12.80
C LYS A 53 6.17 3.23 -14.21
N GLN A 54 4.96 2.88 -14.63
CA GLN A 54 4.63 2.48 -16.00
C GLN A 54 3.60 3.48 -16.59
N PRO A 55 3.38 3.48 -17.92
CA PRO A 55 2.26 4.21 -18.51
C PRO A 55 0.94 3.86 -17.81
N ASP A 56 0.11 4.88 -17.58
CA ASP A 56 -1.24 4.74 -16.98
C ASP A 56 -1.25 4.14 -15.56
N THR A 57 -0.15 4.30 -14.83
CA THR A 57 -0.06 3.91 -13.43
C THR A 57 0.11 5.09 -12.49
N CYS A 58 -0.41 4.92 -11.28
CA CYS A 58 -0.36 5.87 -10.20
C CYS A 58 0.34 5.30 -8.97
N PRO A 59 1.07 6.10 -8.20
CA PRO A 59 1.60 5.66 -6.92
C PRO A 59 0.44 5.35 -5.96
N LEU A 60 0.50 4.18 -5.32
CA LEU A 60 -0.35 3.81 -4.20
C LEU A 60 0.37 4.17 -2.91
N TYR A 61 -0.17 5.13 -2.17
CA TYR A 61 0.37 5.57 -0.89
C TYR A 61 -0.26 4.80 0.26
N ARG A 62 0.53 4.53 1.30
CA ARG A 62 0.09 3.95 2.57
C ARG A 62 0.29 4.95 3.70
N TYR A 63 -0.71 5.01 4.56
CA TYR A 63 -0.75 5.85 5.73
C TYR A 63 -1.15 5.04 6.95
N TRP A 64 -0.67 5.46 8.10
CA TRP A 64 -0.96 4.80 9.37
C TRP A 64 -1.36 5.80 10.46
N LYS A 65 -2.34 5.40 11.26
CA LYS A 65 -2.60 5.92 12.60
C LYS A 65 -2.95 4.73 13.50
N PRO A 66 -2.98 4.88 14.84
CA PRO A 66 -3.26 3.76 15.74
C PRO A 66 -4.50 2.95 15.31
N GLY A 67 -4.27 1.68 14.97
CA GLY A 67 -5.33 0.73 14.59
C GLY A 67 -5.87 0.84 13.16
N GLN A 68 -5.36 1.74 12.31
CA GLN A 68 -5.90 1.93 10.96
C GLN A 68 -4.80 2.23 9.93
N HIS A 69 -4.76 1.43 8.87
CA HIS A 69 -4.07 1.77 7.64
C HIS A 69 -5.05 2.39 6.64
N PHE A 70 -4.56 3.34 5.86
CA PHE A 70 -5.30 3.96 4.76
C PHE A 70 -4.43 3.92 3.50
N TYR A 71 -5.05 3.55 2.38
CA TYR A 71 -4.37 3.40 1.10
C TYR A 71 -5.10 4.20 0.06
N THR A 72 -4.38 5.04 -0.68
CA THR A 72 -4.99 5.85 -1.73
C THR A 72 -3.97 6.16 -2.83
N VAL A 73 -4.50 6.35 -4.03
CA VAL A 73 -3.76 6.94 -5.15
C VAL A 73 -3.94 8.46 -5.22
N ASP A 74 -4.83 9.03 -4.39
CA ASP A 74 -5.01 10.45 -4.20
C ASP A 74 -4.35 10.92 -2.89
N PRO A 75 -3.06 11.29 -2.92
CA PRO A 75 -2.37 11.75 -1.72
C PRO A 75 -2.97 13.03 -1.12
N CYS A 76 -3.82 13.76 -1.84
CA CYS A 76 -4.39 15.02 -1.36
C CYS A 76 -5.52 14.83 -0.35
N GLU A 77 -6.08 13.63 -0.27
CA GLU A 77 -6.93 13.23 0.86
C GLU A 77 -6.19 13.38 2.21
N ILE A 78 -4.87 13.16 2.23
CA ILE A 78 -4.04 13.27 3.45
C ILE A 78 -3.16 14.53 3.43
N GLY A 79 -2.74 15.00 2.26
CA GLY A 79 -1.97 16.24 2.08
C GLY A 79 -0.47 16.11 2.31
N VAL A 80 0.05 14.90 2.61
CA VAL A 80 1.50 14.67 2.75
C VAL A 80 1.90 13.33 2.13
N VAL A 81 3.03 13.27 1.44
CA VAL A 81 3.55 12.01 0.85
C VAL A 81 4.91 11.59 1.41
N LYS A 82 5.59 12.50 2.09
CA LYS A 82 6.92 12.23 2.66
C LYS A 82 6.78 11.30 3.87
N PRO A 83 7.40 10.10 3.86
CA PRO A 83 7.36 9.18 4.99
C PRO A 83 7.73 9.87 6.30
N GLY A 84 6.96 9.60 7.34
CA GLY A 84 7.13 10.22 8.65
C GLY A 84 6.32 11.48 8.89
N SER A 85 5.87 12.16 7.82
CA SER A 85 5.05 13.38 7.94
C SER A 85 3.63 13.03 8.37
N ILE A 86 3.03 13.87 9.21
CA ILE A 86 1.65 13.72 9.67
C ILE A 86 0.78 14.71 8.89
N GLY A 87 -0.24 14.21 8.21
CA GLY A 87 -1.18 15.01 7.43
C GLY A 87 -2.57 15.07 8.06
N SER A 88 -3.57 15.29 7.22
CA SER A 88 -4.99 15.33 7.58
C SER A 88 -5.42 14.10 8.38
N HIS A 89 -6.37 14.30 9.29
CA HIS A 89 -6.94 13.24 10.14
C HIS A 89 -5.92 12.49 11.02
N GLY A 90 -4.73 13.04 11.23
CA GLY A 90 -3.67 12.46 12.06
C GLY A 90 -2.96 11.27 11.41
N PHE A 91 -3.14 11.06 10.11
CA PHE A 91 -2.46 9.99 9.39
C PHE A 91 -1.00 10.34 9.15
N LYS A 92 -0.12 9.43 9.54
CA LYS A 92 1.31 9.48 9.25
C LYS A 92 1.57 8.77 7.93
N SER A 93 2.25 9.43 7.00
CA SER A 93 2.66 8.81 5.75
C SER A 93 3.71 7.73 6.00
N GLU A 94 3.48 6.55 5.45
CA GLU A 94 4.47 5.45 5.39
C GLU A 94 5.13 5.36 4.00
N GLY A 95 4.72 6.23 3.07
CA GLY A 95 5.27 6.31 1.72
C GLY A 95 4.48 5.53 0.67
N MET A 96 5.13 5.35 -0.47
CA MET A 96 4.58 4.62 -1.62
C MET A 96 4.83 3.12 -1.46
N VAL A 97 3.80 2.31 -1.70
CA VAL A 97 3.88 0.84 -1.66
C VAL A 97 4.19 0.26 -3.04
N ALA A 98 3.57 0.82 -4.08
CA ALA A 98 3.67 0.34 -5.46
C ALA A 98 3.07 1.36 -6.45
N TYR A 99 3.06 1.02 -7.73
CA TYR A 99 2.28 1.66 -8.77
C TYR A 99 1.12 0.74 -9.21
N VAL A 100 -0.08 1.30 -9.31
CA VAL A 100 -1.31 0.59 -9.70
C VAL A 100 -1.91 1.22 -10.96
N LEU A 101 -2.52 0.39 -11.81
CA LEU A 101 -3.27 0.87 -12.97
C LEU A 101 -4.49 1.66 -12.52
N THR A 102 -4.72 2.81 -13.15
CA THR A 102 -5.86 3.67 -12.90
C THR A 102 -6.47 4.12 -14.22
N THR A 103 -7.75 4.48 -14.19
CA THR A 103 -8.44 5.06 -15.36
C THR A 103 -8.25 6.58 -15.47
N PHE A 104 -7.73 7.22 -14.43
CA PHE A 104 -7.38 8.65 -14.39
C PHE A 104 -5.87 8.84 -14.25
N LYS A 105 -5.35 9.96 -14.74
CA LYS A 105 -3.92 10.31 -14.67
C LYS A 105 -3.61 10.91 -13.29
N CYS A 106 -2.70 10.34 -12.52
CA CYS A 106 -2.34 10.93 -11.22
C CYS A 106 -1.46 12.18 -11.30
N GLU A 107 -0.98 12.54 -12.49
CA GLU A 107 -0.29 13.81 -12.72
C GLU A 107 -1.20 15.01 -12.51
N THR A 108 -2.53 14.81 -12.52
CA THR A 108 -3.51 15.85 -12.16
C THR A 108 -3.77 15.92 -10.65
N ILE A 109 -3.22 14.99 -9.85
CA ILE A 109 -3.37 14.92 -8.41
C ILE A 109 -2.12 15.52 -7.76
N ALA A 110 -1.93 16.82 -7.97
CA ALA A 110 -0.94 17.59 -7.23
C ALA A 110 -1.65 18.30 -6.09
N CYS A 111 -1.25 18.03 -4.85
CA CYS A 111 -1.80 18.72 -3.69
C CYS A 111 -1.28 20.15 -3.74
N GLN A 112 -2.20 21.11 -3.83
CA GLN A 112 -1.87 22.53 -3.84
C GLN A 112 -1.24 22.98 -2.52
#